data_AF-A0A7C8LXZ0-F1
#
_entry.id   AF-A0A7C8LXZ0-F1
#
_cell.length_a   1.000
_cell.length_b   1.000
_cell.length_c   1.000
_cell.angle_alpha   90.00
_cell.angle_beta   90.00
_cell.angle_gamma   90.00
#
_symmetry.space_group_name_H-M   'P 1'
#
loop_
_entity.id
_entity.type
_entity.pdbx_description
1 polymer ?
#
loop_
_entity_poly.entity_id
_entity_poly.type
_entity_poly.pdbx_seq_one_letter_code
_entity_poly.pdbx_strand_id
1 'polypeptide(L)' 'MEVRDVELLEKHLPHDDTLKALWDEHVLFEKQLDQLESKSILTSQEKVSLRELKKQKLDGKTKIQIMLDRYRELEM' A
#
# COMPACT_ATOMS: atom_id res chain seq x y z
N MET A 1 4.16 7.41 -6.11
CA MET A 1 5.49 7.10 -5.56
C MET A 1 6.48 7.64 -6.57
N GLU A 2 7.51 8.32 -6.09
CA GLU A 2 8.63 8.76 -6.92
C GLU A 2 9.47 7.55 -7.35
N VAL A 3 10.30 7.69 -8.38
CA VAL A 3 11.19 6.61 -8.84
C VAL A 3 12.11 6.13 -7.70
N ARG A 4 12.63 7.07 -6.90
CA ARG A 4 13.43 6.77 -5.71
C ARG A 4 12.71 5.93 -4.65
N ASP A 5 11.39 6.09 -4.50
CA ASP A 5 10.61 5.31 -3.55
C ASP A 5 10.56 3.84 -3.96
N VAL A 6 10.48 3.59 -5.27
CA VAL A 6 10.50 2.23 -5.84
C VAL A 6 11.87 1.61 -5.67
N GLU A 7 12.95 2.35 -5.94
CA GLU A 7 14.33 1.87 -5.76
C GLU A 7 14.63 1.52 -4.28
N LEU A 8 14.19 2.38 -3.35
CA LEU A 8 14.29 2.10 -1.91
C LEU A 8 13.45 0.89 -1.51
N LEU A 9 12.23 0.77 -2.02
CA LEU A 9 11.40 -0.41 -1.81
C LEU A 9 12.14 -1.67 -2.30
N GLU A 10 12.64 -1.72 -3.53
CA GLU A 10 13.33 -2.90 -4.06
C GLU A 10 14.59 -3.25 -3.25
N LYS A 11 15.30 -2.25 -2.73
CA LYS A 11 16.49 -2.43 -1.90
C LYS A 11 16.16 -2.92 -0.49
N HIS A 12 15.10 -2.41 0.13
CA HIS A 12 14.74 -2.70 1.52
C HIS A 12 13.71 -3.82 1.69
N LEU A 13 12.86 -4.09 0.70
CA LEU A 13 11.89 -5.21 0.69
C LEU A 13 12.50 -6.58 1.05
N PRO A 14 13.70 -6.96 0.57
CA PRO A 14 14.30 -8.24 0.96
C PRO A 14 14.98 -8.23 2.34
N HIS A 15 15.28 -7.05 2.88
CA HIS A 15 15.97 -6.89 4.16
C HIS A 15 15.04 -6.51 5.32
N ASP A 16 13.85 -6.01 5.02
CA ASP A 16 12.87 -5.50 5.97
C ASP A 16 11.52 -6.21 5.79
N ASP A 17 11.30 -7.25 6.61
CA ASP A 17 10.04 -8.01 6.63
C ASP A 17 8.83 -7.13 6.95
N THR A 18 9.02 -6.04 7.69
CA THR A 18 7.92 -5.12 8.03
C THR A 18 7.50 -4.32 6.79
N LEU A 19 8.46 -3.76 6.05
CA LEU A 19 8.19 -3.08 4.78
C LEU A 19 7.56 -4.03 3.77
N LYS A 20 8.05 -5.27 3.70
CA LYS A 20 7.50 -6.32 2.83
C LYS A 20 6.05 -6.66 3.18
N ALA A 21 5.73 -6.83 4.46
CA ALA A 21 4.36 -7.08 4.89
C ALA A 21 3.43 -5.89 4.56
N LEU A 22 3.88 -4.65 4.77
CA LEU A 22 3.13 -3.46 4.41
C LEU A 22 2.90 -3.34 2.90
N TRP A 23 3.89 -3.68 2.09
CA TRP A 23 3.80 -3.67 0.63
C TRP A 23 2.85 -4.76 0.12
N ASP A 24 2.94 -5.98 0.66
CA ASP A 24 2.04 -7.08 0.31
C ASP A 24 0.59 -6.73 0.68
N GLU A 25 0.37 -6.15 1.86
CA GLU A 25 -0.93 -5.66 2.29
C GLU A 25 -1.47 -4.55 1.34
N HIS A 26 -0.61 -3.63 0.91
CA HIS A 26 -0.96 -2.60 -0.07
C HIS A 26 -1.40 -3.20 -1.41
N VAL A 27 -0.64 -4.15 -1.95
CA VAL A 27 -0.96 -4.85 -3.21
C VAL A 27 -2.25 -5.66 -3.07
N LEU A 28 -2.48 -6.29 -1.91
CA LEU A 28 -3.70 -7.02 -1.63
C LEU A 28 -4.92 -6.09 -1.61
N PHE A 29 -4.80 -4.90 -1.01
CA PHE A 29 -5.87 -3.90 -1.03
C PHE A 29 -6.14 -3.35 -2.43
N GLU A 30 -5.10 -3.10 -3.24
CA GLU A 30 -5.26 -2.71 -4.65
C GLU A 30 -6.04 -3.77 -5.43
N LYS A 31 -5.69 -5.05 -5.26
CA LYS A 31 -6.37 -6.15 -5.96
C LYS A 31 -7.82 -6.30 -5.53
N GLN A 32 -8.12 -6.15 -4.24
CA GLN A 32 -9.49 -6.17 -3.74
C GLN A 32 -10.29 -4.95 -4.25
N LEU A 33 -9.69 -3.77 -4.27
CA LEU A 33 -10.32 -2.58 -4.84
C LEU A 33 -10.59 -2.74 -6.32
N ASP A 34 -9.65 -3.26 -7.11
CA ASP A 34 -9.85 -3.52 -8.54
C ASP A 34 -11.00 -4.50 -8.78
N GLN A 35 -11.08 -5.59 -8.01
CA GLN A 35 -12.20 -6.53 -8.09
C GLN A 35 -13.55 -5.89 -7.76
N LEU A 36 -13.59 -4.97 -6.81
CA LEU A 36 -14.79 -4.23 -6.45
C LEU A 36 -15.14 -3.16 -7.50
N GLU A 37 -14.16 -2.38 -7.96
CA GLU A 37 -14.34 -1.33 -8.96
C GLU A 37 -14.68 -1.91 -10.35
N SER A 38 -14.24 -3.14 -10.64
CA SER A 38 -14.63 -3.90 -11.83
C SER A 38 -16.11 -4.31 -11.82
N LYS A 39 -16.73 -4.47 -10.63
CA LYS A 39 -18.17 -4.70 -10.53
C LYS A 39 -18.92 -3.39 -10.79
N SER A 40 -19.68 -3.34 -11.88
CA SER A 40 -20.50 -2.16 -12.22
C SER A 40 -21.59 -1.82 -11.19
N ILE A 41 -21.96 -2.77 -10.31
CA ILE A 41 -22.97 -2.56 -9.27
C ILE A 41 -22.46 -3.14 -7.96
N LEU A 42 -22.16 -2.26 -7.01
CA LEU A 42 -21.74 -2.61 -5.66
C LEU A 42 -22.95 -2.66 -4.72
N THR A 43 -23.08 -3.73 -3.94
CA THR A 43 -24.08 -3.83 -2.87
C THR A 43 -23.73 -2.89 -1.72
N SER A 44 -24.68 -2.60 -0.83
CA SER A 44 -24.43 -1.73 0.33
C SER A 44 -23.25 -2.20 1.19
N GLN A 45 -23.07 -3.51 1.33
CA GLN A 45 -21.94 -4.08 2.07
C GLN A 45 -20.60 -3.86 1.34
N GLU A 46 -20.57 -4.11 0.02
CA GLU A 46 -19.38 -3.87 -0.80
C GLU A 46 -18.99 -2.38 -0.82
N LYS A 47 -19.95 -1.45 -0.79
CA LYS A 47 -19.68 -0.01 -0.68
C LYS A 47 -19.01 0.37 0.66
N VAL A 48 -19.39 -0.29 1.74
CA VAL A 48 -18.74 -0.11 3.05
C VAL A 48 -17.33 -0.68 2.99
N SER A 49 -17.16 -1.91 2.50
CA SER A 49 -15.85 -2.55 2.33
C SER A 49 -14.93 -1.72 1.43
N LEU A 50 -15.42 -1.12 0.35
CA LEU A 50 -14.65 -0.26 -0.54
C LEU A 50 -14.17 1.01 0.17
N ARG A 51 -15.01 1.62 1.02
CA ARG A 51 -14.60 2.76 1.85
C ARG A 51 -13.53 2.36 2.87
N GLU A 52 -13.70 1.22 3.53
CA GLU A 52 -12.72 0.70 4.50
C GLU A 52 -11.39 0.36 3.81
N LEU A 53 -11.42 -0.33 2.67
CA LEU A 53 -10.26 -0.64 1.85
C LEU A 53 -9.54 0.63 1.38
N LYS A 54 -10.27 1.67 0.95
CA LYS A 54 -9.65 2.97 0.61
C LYS A 54 -8.95 3.61 1.80
N LYS A 55 -9.53 3.49 3.01
CA LYS A 55 -8.93 4.00 4.25
C LYS A 55 -7.69 3.20 4.63
N GLN A 56 -7.75 1.87 4.60
CA GLN A 56 -6.62 0.99 4.89
C GLN A 56 -5.49 1.18 3.86
N LYS A 57 -5.81 1.33 2.57
CA LYS A 57 -4.84 1.64 1.52
C LYS A 57 -4.13 2.97 1.78
N LEU A 58 -4.85 3.99 2.24
CA LEU A 58 -4.26 5.29 2.59
C LEU A 58 -3.32 5.15 3.80
N ASP A 59 -3.74 4.40 4.82
CA ASP A 59 -2.94 4.13 6.02
C ASP A 59 -1.66 3.35 5.69
N GLY A 60 -1.77 2.27 4.90
CA GLY A 60 -0.65 1.47 4.43
C GLY A 60 0.32 2.28 3.57
N LYS A 61 -0.19 3.12 2.65
CA LYS A 61 0.64 4.05 1.88
C LYS A 61 1.38 5.04 2.78
N THR A 62 0.72 5.56 3.82
CA THR A 62 1.33 6.48 4.78
C THR A 62 2.45 5.80 5.56
N LYS A 63 2.23 4.56 6.02
CA LYS A 63 3.26 3.76 6.71
C LYS A 63 4.45 3.45 5.81
N ILE A 64 4.22 3.07 4.55
CA ILE A 64 5.27 2.84 3.56
C ILE A 64 6.07 4.13 3.34
N GLN A 65 5.39 5.28 3.18
CA GLN A 65 6.08 6.57 3.03
C GLN A 65 6.91 6.95 4.25
N ILE A 66 6.42 6.73 5.48
CA ILE A 66 7.20 6.99 6.70
C ILE A 66 8.44 6.10 6.78
N MET A 67 8.32 4.82 6.40
CA MET A 67 9.47 3.90 6.32
C MET A 67 10.48 4.38 5.27
N LEU A 68 10.01 4.71 4.07
CA LEU A 68 10.83 5.20 2.98
C LEU A 68 11.55 6.52 3.33
N ASP A 69 10.86 7.44 4.00
CA ASP A 69 11.44 8.69 4.47
C ASP A 69 12.59 8.44 5.45
N ARG A 70 12.41 7.51 6.40
CA ARG A 70 13.47 7.08 7.32
C ARG A 70 14.67 6.46 6.60
N TYR A 71 14.45 5.60 5.60
CA TYR A 71 15.56 5.05 4.82
C TYR A 71 16.27 6.15 4.03
N ARG A 72 15.52 7.12 3.48
CA ARG A 72 16.06 8.27 2.77
C ARG A 72 16.91 9.16 3.68
N GLU A 73 16.54 9.32 4.95
CA GLU A 73 17.37 9.99 5.97
C GLU A 73 18.60 9.17 6.38
N LEU A 74 18.50 7.84 6.44
CA LEU A 74 19.61 6.94 6.80
C LEU A 74 20.68 6.83 5.70
N GLU A 75 20.30 7.00 4.43
CA GLU A 75 21.21 7.00 3.28
C GLU A 75 21.84 8.38 2.99
N MET A 76 21.49 9.41 3.76
CA MET A 76 21.99 10.79 3.64
C MET A 76 23.15 11.04 4.61
#